data_AF-A0A927Y2W6-F1
#
_entry.id   AF-A0A927Y2W6-F1
#
_cell.length_a   1.000
_cell.length_b   1.000
_cell.length_c   1.000
_cell.angle_alpha   90.00
_cell.angle_beta   90.00
_cell.angle_gamma   90.00
#
_symmetry.space_group_name_H-M   'P 1'
#
loop_
_entity.id
_entity.type
_entity.pdbx_description
1 polymer ?
#
loop_
_entity_poly.entity_id
_entity_poly.type
_entity_poly.pdbx_seq_one_letter_code
_entity_poly.pdbx_strand_id
1 'polypeptide(L)'
;MITITNGIEKMTIRKEMTKKVKRGVRVSPNKYYCNIELLLEGRFNKFQRIIKKLPPDSGDELKSYHNLNARIKNEILLSNDDYIEVKRLYDNMILDDEIRKNELILTAATLFAYECYKNYYLEELYQVPSKAIFDEIVMCLDEYREIKNYKNEIYNKARKILKDRYGIKDLIVN
;
A
#
# COMPACT_ATOMS: atom_id res chain seq x y z
N MET A 1 7.61 -2.61 16.85
CA MET A 1 7.46 -1.29 16.22
C MET A 1 8.86 -0.74 16.06
N ILE A 2 9.31 -0.39 14.86
CA ILE A 2 10.68 0.10 14.60
C ILE A 2 10.60 1.59 14.30
N THR A 3 11.40 2.39 15.01
CA THR A 3 11.45 3.86 14.88
C THR A 3 12.75 4.26 14.21
N ILE A 4 12.69 5.23 13.30
CA ILE A 4 13.86 5.90 12.71
C ILE A 4 13.75 7.38 13.05
N THR A 5 14.85 7.99 13.51
CA THR A 5 14.87 9.38 14.00
C THR A 5 16.22 10.06 13.72
N ASN A 6 16.22 11.39 13.62
CA ASN A 6 17.42 12.24 13.67
C ASN A 6 17.59 12.97 15.02
N GLY A 7 16.76 12.64 16.03
CA GLY A 7 16.70 13.35 17.31
C GLY A 7 15.77 14.57 17.35
N ILE A 8 15.24 15.01 16.20
CA ILE A 8 14.27 16.12 16.09
C ILE A 8 12.91 15.56 15.66
N GLU A 9 12.91 14.79 14.58
CA GLU A 9 11.75 14.15 13.98
C GLU A 9 11.85 12.63 14.10
N LYS A 10 10.72 11.94 13.96
CA LYS A 10 10.66 10.48 13.99
C LYS A 10 9.64 9.94 13.00
N MET A 11 9.97 8.80 12.41
CA MET A 11 9.03 8.00 11.64
C MET A 11 8.99 6.57 12.17
N THR A 12 7.84 5.93 12.02
CA THR A 12 7.60 4.56 12.48
C THR A 12 7.34 3.66 11.29
N ILE A 13 8.11 2.57 11.19
CA ILE A 13 7.91 1.58 10.13
C ILE A 13 6.69 0.72 10.44
N ARG A 14 5.74 0.71 9.50
CA ARG A 14 4.53 -0.12 9.49
C ARG A 14 4.89 -1.62 9.56
N LYS A 15 4.25 -2.36 10.46
CA LYS A 15 4.59 -3.77 10.76
C LYS A 15 4.35 -4.67 9.54
N GLU A 16 3.29 -4.40 8.80
CA GLU A 16 2.86 -5.09 7.58
C GLU A 16 3.88 -4.98 6.43
N MET A 17 4.74 -3.95 6.44
CA MET A 17 5.83 -3.78 5.46
C MET A 17 7.11 -4.51 5.88
N THR A 18 7.15 -5.06 7.10
CA THR A 18 8.36 -5.68 7.65
C THR A 18 8.35 -7.20 7.56
N LYS A 19 9.46 -7.77 7.10
CA LYS A 19 9.72 -9.22 7.11
C LYS A 19 11.05 -9.50 7.78
N LYS A 20 11.06 -10.39 8.77
CA LYS A 20 12.33 -10.85 9.38
C LYS A 20 13.14 -11.65 8.36
N VAL A 21 14.42 -11.34 8.28
CA VAL A 21 15.40 -12.02 7.42
C VAL A 21 16.66 -12.34 8.22
N LYS A 22 17.55 -13.19 7.69
CA LYS A 22 18.74 -13.68 8.41
C LYS A 22 19.60 -12.56 9.00
N ARG A 23 19.70 -11.42 8.30
CA ARG A 23 20.55 -10.27 8.66
C ARG A 23 19.83 -9.13 9.37
N GLY A 24 18.53 -9.27 9.65
CA GLY A 24 17.76 -8.21 10.31
C GLY A 24 16.31 -8.17 9.88
N VAL A 25 15.84 -6.99 9.49
CA VAL A 25 14.44 -6.78 9.07
C VAL A 25 14.41 -6.11 7.71
N ARG A 26 13.79 -6.78 6.75
CA ARG A 26 13.52 -6.22 5.42
C ARG A 26 12.25 -5.38 5.47
N VAL A 27 12.29 -4.20 4.86
CA VAL A 27 11.16 -3.30 4.65
C VAL A 27 10.92 -3.22 3.15
N SER A 28 9.79 -3.75 2.72
CA SER A 28 9.39 -3.80 1.31
C SER A 28 7.87 -3.84 1.22
N PRO A 29 7.23 -3.17 0.25
CA PRO A 29 5.85 -3.47 -0.07
C PRO A 29 5.75 -4.94 -0.51
N ASN A 30 4.76 -5.67 0.03
CA ASN A 30 4.69 -7.15 -0.10
C ASN A 30 4.54 -7.67 -1.54
N LYS A 31 4.36 -6.79 -2.54
CA LYS A 31 3.85 -7.16 -3.86
C LYS A 31 4.76 -6.82 -5.04
N TYR A 32 5.91 -6.18 -4.84
CA TYR A 32 6.73 -5.71 -5.95
C TYR A 32 8.12 -6.34 -5.97
N TYR A 33 8.40 -7.10 -7.03
CA TYR A 33 9.64 -7.85 -7.24
C TYR A 33 10.81 -6.98 -7.74
N CYS A 34 10.54 -5.73 -8.14
CA CYS A 34 11.49 -4.86 -8.83
C CYS A 34 11.78 -3.53 -8.11
N ASN A 35 11.25 -3.32 -6.90
CA ASN A 35 11.40 -2.05 -6.19
C ASN A 35 12.57 -2.07 -5.21
N ILE A 36 13.26 -0.93 -5.08
CA ILE A 36 14.28 -0.69 -4.04
C ILE A 36 13.71 -1.11 -2.68
N GLU A 37 14.47 -1.87 -1.90
CA GLU A 37 14.12 -2.30 -0.55
C GLU A 37 15.03 -1.61 0.49
N LEU A 38 14.54 -1.52 1.74
CA LEU A 38 15.38 -1.17 2.88
C LEU A 38 15.63 -2.41 3.75
N LEU A 39 16.89 -2.74 3.99
CA LEU A 39 17.29 -3.75 4.96
C LEU A 39 17.80 -3.06 6.23
N LEU A 40 17.04 -3.21 7.32
CA LEU A 40 17.43 -2.80 8.66
C LEU A 40 18.33 -3.89 9.24
N GLU A 41 19.64 -3.75 9.04
CA GLU A 41 20.63 -4.76 9.42
C GLU A 41 20.90 -4.71 10.93
N GLY A 42 20.87 -5.86 11.60
CA GLY A 42 21.11 -5.95 13.03
C GLY A 42 20.76 -7.30 13.64
N ARG A 43 20.96 -7.41 14.95
CA ARG A 43 20.60 -8.60 15.74
C ARG A 43 19.77 -8.22 16.94
N PHE A 44 18.79 -9.06 17.30
CA PHE A 44 17.94 -8.86 18.49
C PHE A 44 17.30 -7.46 18.56
N ASN A 45 16.87 -6.94 17.41
CA ASN A 45 16.31 -5.60 17.22
C ASN A 45 17.26 -4.44 17.64
N LYS A 46 18.56 -4.70 17.72
CA LYS A 46 19.60 -3.68 17.78
C LYS A 46 20.15 -3.51 16.37
N PHE A 47 19.79 -2.41 15.74
CA PHE A 47 20.11 -2.15 14.35
C PHE A 47 21.44 -1.42 14.25
N GLN A 48 22.28 -1.86 13.31
CA GLN A 48 23.60 -1.28 13.06
C GLN A 48 23.55 -0.25 11.93
N ARG A 49 22.74 -0.52 10.90
CA ARG A 49 22.57 0.35 9.74
C ARG A 49 21.30 0.03 8.98
N ILE A 50 20.90 0.94 8.12
CA ILE A 50 19.88 0.76 7.09
C ILE A 50 20.61 0.62 5.76
N ILE A 51 20.25 -0.38 4.97
CA ILE A 51 20.84 -0.63 3.65
C ILE A 51 19.76 -0.45 2.60
N LYS A 52 19.96 0.51 1.69
CA LYS A 52 19.21 0.61 0.44
C LYS A 52 19.76 -0.42 -0.53
N LYS A 53 18.92 -1.33 -1.01
CA LYS A 53 19.35 -2.39 -1.92
C LYS A 53 18.32 -2.72 -2.99
N LEU A 54 18.77 -3.38 -4.05
CA LEU A 54 17.89 -4.02 -5.01
C LEU A 54 17.37 -5.36 -4.45
N PRO A 55 16.13 -5.76 -4.77
CA PRO A 55 15.62 -7.09 -4.49
C PRO A 55 16.29 -8.13 -5.41
N PRO A 56 16.28 -9.43 -5.07
CA PRO A 56 15.84 -10.06 -3.81
C PRO A 56 16.90 -9.93 -2.69
N ASP A 57 16.84 -10.76 -1.63
CA ASP A 57 17.78 -10.73 -0.48
C ASP A 57 19.27 -10.74 -0.87
N SER A 58 19.63 -11.23 -2.06
CA SER A 58 20.97 -11.24 -2.66
C SER A 58 21.29 -10.05 -3.59
N GLY A 59 20.35 -9.13 -3.82
CA GLY A 59 20.56 -7.99 -4.70
C GLY A 59 21.54 -6.95 -4.13
N ASP A 60 22.05 -6.10 -5.01
CA ASP A 60 23.17 -5.22 -4.73
C ASP A 60 22.85 -4.16 -3.68
N GLU A 61 23.82 -3.91 -2.80
CA GLU A 61 23.81 -2.77 -1.89
C GLU A 61 24.07 -1.50 -2.68
N LEU A 62 23.09 -0.59 -2.67
CA LEU A 62 23.19 0.70 -3.36
C LEU A 62 23.74 1.79 -2.44
N LYS A 63 23.33 1.79 -1.16
CA LYS A 63 23.78 2.75 -0.15
C LYS A 63 23.53 2.23 1.26
N SER A 64 24.38 2.63 2.20
CA SER A 64 24.23 2.34 3.63
C SER A 64 24.12 3.61 4.47
N TYR A 65 23.29 3.55 5.51
CA TYR A 65 23.06 4.62 6.48
C TYR A 65 23.33 4.07 7.89
N HIS A 66 24.37 4.55 8.55
CA HIS A 66 24.82 3.97 9.82
C HIS A 66 24.02 4.49 11.01
N ASN A 67 23.64 3.59 11.91
CA ASN A 67 22.99 3.96 13.17
C ASN A 67 24.02 4.62 14.09
N LEU A 68 23.80 5.88 14.43
CA LEU A 68 24.62 6.64 15.37
C LEU A 68 24.53 6.08 16.80
N ASN A 69 23.48 5.33 17.13
CA ASN A 69 23.33 4.66 18.41
C ASN A 69 22.75 3.24 18.29
N ALA A 70 23.60 2.27 17.97
CA ALA A 70 23.23 0.85 17.84
C ALA A 70 22.87 0.15 19.17
N ARG A 71 22.95 0.84 20.32
CA ARG A 71 22.62 0.24 21.63
C ARG A 71 21.11 0.22 21.88
N ILE A 72 20.37 1.16 21.29
CA ILE A 72 18.93 1.31 21.47
C ILE A 72 18.20 0.21 20.70
N LYS A 73 17.28 -0.48 21.37
CA LYS A 73 16.45 -1.50 20.74
C LYS A 73 15.29 -0.85 19.99
N ASN A 74 14.97 -1.40 18.83
CA ASN A 74 13.85 -0.98 17.99
C ASN A 74 13.95 0.48 17.48
N GLU A 75 15.11 1.12 17.56
CA GLU A 75 15.33 2.49 17.14
C GLU A 75 16.61 2.62 16.32
N ILE A 76 16.58 3.50 15.32
CA ILE A 76 17.73 3.87 14.50
C ILE A 76 17.86 5.39 14.55
N LEU A 77 18.98 5.86 15.11
CA LEU A 77 19.36 7.26 15.11
C LEU A 77 20.25 7.52 13.90
N LEU A 78 19.84 8.44 13.02
CA LEU A 78 20.59 8.81 11.82
C LEU A 78 21.05 10.26 11.91
N SER A 79 22.00 10.64 11.04
CA SER A 79 22.26 12.05 10.76
C SER A 79 21.01 12.68 10.14
N ASN A 80 20.92 14.02 10.16
CA ASN A 80 19.77 14.71 9.58
C ASN A 80 19.61 14.42 8.08
N ASP A 81 20.71 14.43 7.33
CA ASP A 81 20.69 14.19 5.88
C ASP A 81 20.30 12.74 5.56
N ASP A 82 20.87 11.77 6.28
CA ASP A 82 20.51 10.36 6.13
C ASP A 82 19.05 10.11 6.51
N TYR A 83 18.56 10.77 7.56
CA TYR A 83 17.17 10.66 7.98
C TYR A 83 16.22 11.18 6.89
N ILE A 84 16.49 12.36 6.33
CA ILE A 84 15.66 12.95 5.26
C ILE A 84 15.63 12.01 4.05
N GLU A 85 16.77 11.45 3.65
CA GLU A 85 16.83 10.52 2.52
C GLU A 85 16.07 9.23 2.80
N VAL A 86 16.29 8.60 3.95
CA VAL A 86 15.60 7.34 4.33
C VAL A 86 14.09 7.57 4.48
N LYS A 87 13.68 8.72 5.03
CA LYS A 87 12.28 9.13 5.12
C LYS A 87 11.66 9.25 3.73
N ARG A 88 12.31 9.96 2.81
CA ARG A 88 11.85 10.09 1.41
C ARG A 88 11.73 8.73 0.72
N LEU A 89 12.69 7.82 0.93
CA LEU A 89 12.64 6.46 0.38
C LEU A 89 11.45 5.69 0.93
N TYR A 90 11.22 5.76 2.25
CA TYR A 90 10.09 5.09 2.89
C TYR A 90 8.75 5.66 2.45
N ASP A 91 8.62 6.98 2.40
CA ASP A 91 7.39 7.66 1.93
C ASP A 91 7.07 7.27 0.48
N ASN A 92 8.08 7.18 -0.40
CA ASN A 92 7.89 6.69 -1.77
C ASN A 92 7.41 5.23 -1.83
N MET A 93 7.92 4.35 -0.96
CA MET A 93 7.45 2.97 -0.89
C MET A 93 5.98 2.88 -0.47
N ILE A 94 5.50 3.83 0.33
CA ILE A 94 4.09 3.90 0.74
C ILE A 94 3.23 4.53 -0.36
N LEU A 95 3.73 5.56 -1.06
CA LEU A 95 2.99 6.21 -2.15
C LEU A 95 2.59 5.21 -3.23
N ASP A 96 3.46 4.27 -3.59
CA ASP A 96 3.12 3.19 -4.53
C ASP A 96 1.95 2.32 -4.04
N ASP A 97 1.85 2.06 -2.74
CA ASP A 97 0.74 1.30 -2.16
C ASP A 97 -0.57 2.10 -2.19
N GLU A 98 -0.52 3.41 -1.96
CA GLU A 98 -1.69 4.29 -2.03
C GLU A 98 -2.18 4.49 -3.46
N ILE A 99 -1.25 4.73 -4.40
CA ILE A 99 -1.54 4.83 -5.84
C ILE A 99 -2.15 3.51 -6.30
N ARG A 100 -1.53 2.37 -5.98
CA ARG A 100 -2.07 1.04 -6.34
C ARG A 100 -3.47 0.82 -5.74
N LYS A 101 -3.69 1.15 -4.47
CA LYS A 101 -5.02 1.07 -3.85
C LYS A 101 -6.04 1.87 -4.67
N ASN A 102 -5.70 3.12 -5.02
CA ASN A 102 -6.58 3.99 -5.77
C ASN A 102 -6.86 3.46 -7.18
N GLU A 103 -5.86 2.91 -7.87
CA GLU A 103 -6.00 2.28 -9.19
C GLU A 103 -6.82 1.00 -9.15
N LEU A 104 -6.66 0.16 -8.12
CA LEU A 104 -7.50 -1.01 -7.90
C LEU A 104 -8.97 -0.62 -7.71
N ILE A 105 -9.22 0.38 -6.85
CA ILE A 105 -10.57 0.91 -6.62
C ILE A 105 -11.15 1.46 -7.92
N LEU A 106 -10.37 2.24 -8.68
CA LEU A 106 -10.82 2.83 -9.94
C LEU A 106 -11.14 1.77 -10.99
N THR A 107 -10.27 0.77 -11.14
CA THR A 107 -10.45 -0.33 -12.11
C THR A 107 -11.69 -1.13 -11.78
N ALA A 108 -11.83 -1.59 -10.52
CA ALA A 108 -12.99 -2.33 -10.07
C ALA A 108 -14.28 -1.51 -10.18
N ALA A 109 -14.25 -0.23 -9.82
CA ALA A 109 -15.40 0.67 -9.93
C ALA A 109 -15.81 0.93 -11.38
N THR A 110 -14.84 1.02 -12.30
CA THR A 110 -15.11 1.20 -13.73
C THR A 110 -15.78 -0.04 -14.31
N LEU A 111 -15.24 -1.23 -13.99
CA LEU A 111 -15.83 -2.50 -14.42
C LEU A 111 -17.26 -2.64 -13.86
N PHE A 112 -17.42 -2.39 -12.56
CA PHE A 112 -18.72 -2.47 -11.89
C PHE A 112 -19.74 -1.49 -12.47
N ALA A 113 -19.36 -0.23 -12.69
CA ALA A 113 -20.23 0.76 -13.32
C ALA A 113 -20.65 0.32 -14.74
N TYR A 114 -19.71 -0.22 -15.53
CA TYR A 114 -20.01 -0.71 -16.87
C TYR A 114 -21.02 -1.87 -16.84
N GLU A 115 -20.81 -2.87 -15.98
CA GLU A 115 -21.71 -4.02 -15.85
C GLU A 115 -23.11 -3.60 -15.34
N CYS A 116 -23.17 -2.66 -14.40
CA CYS A 116 -24.44 -2.06 -13.95
C CYS A 116 -25.17 -1.32 -15.08
N TYR A 117 -24.46 -0.57 -15.91
CA TYR A 117 -25.04 0.13 -17.06
C TYR A 117 -25.54 -0.84 -18.13
N LYS A 118 -24.73 -1.83 -18.50
CA LYS A 118 -25.02 -2.77 -19.58
C LYS A 118 -26.17 -3.72 -19.23
N ASN A 119 -26.22 -4.19 -17.98
CA ASN A 119 -27.17 -5.23 -17.56
C ASN A 119 -28.26 -4.68 -16.61
N TYR A 120 -28.38 -3.35 -16.48
CA TYR A 120 -29.40 -2.68 -15.66
C TYR A 120 -29.42 -3.03 -14.16
N TYR A 121 -28.29 -3.44 -13.57
CA TYR A 121 -28.16 -3.69 -12.12
C TYR A 121 -28.09 -2.41 -11.27
N LEU A 122 -28.90 -1.40 -11.60
CA LEU A 122 -28.87 -0.11 -10.90
C LEU A 122 -29.44 -0.22 -9.48
N GLU A 123 -30.44 -1.07 -9.27
CA GLU A 123 -31.01 -1.34 -7.94
C GLU A 123 -29.97 -1.90 -6.96
N GLU A 124 -29.03 -2.71 -7.44
CA GLU A 124 -27.92 -3.28 -6.65
C GLU A 124 -26.90 -2.23 -6.19
N LEU A 125 -26.87 -1.10 -6.88
CA LEU A 125 -25.95 0.00 -6.61
C LEU A 125 -26.57 1.04 -5.67
N TYR A 126 -27.90 1.16 -5.63
CA TYR A 126 -28.63 2.19 -4.86
C TYR A 126 -29.50 1.65 -3.73
N GLN A 127 -29.98 0.40 -3.78
CA GLN A 127 -30.98 -0.13 -2.85
C GLN A 127 -30.45 -1.30 -2.01
N VAL A 128 -29.66 -2.22 -2.57
CA VAL A 128 -29.12 -3.37 -1.82
C VAL A 128 -27.71 -3.69 -2.30
N PRO A 129 -26.65 -3.59 -1.47
CA PRO A 129 -25.33 -4.01 -1.89
C PRO A 129 -25.23 -5.55 -1.87
N SER A 130 -25.82 -6.25 -2.85
CA SER A 130 -25.68 -7.72 -2.94
C SER A 130 -24.21 -8.09 -2.97
N LYS A 131 -23.79 -8.94 -2.04
CA LYS A 131 -22.43 -9.47 -1.99
C LYS A 131 -22.15 -10.38 -3.19
N ALA A 132 -23.17 -11.07 -3.70
CA ALA A 132 -23.04 -12.03 -4.80
C ALA A 132 -22.67 -11.34 -6.12
N ILE A 133 -23.38 -10.28 -6.49
CA ILE A 133 -23.14 -9.56 -7.75
C ILE A 133 -21.81 -8.80 -7.73
N PHE A 134 -21.47 -8.20 -6.57
CA PHE A 134 -20.14 -7.62 -6.39
C PHE A 134 -19.05 -8.67 -6.57
N ASP A 135 -19.19 -9.81 -5.92
CA ASP A 135 -18.21 -10.89 -6.00
C ASP A 135 -18.11 -11.41 -7.44
N GLU A 136 -19.23 -11.62 -8.15
CA GLU A 136 -19.25 -12.09 -9.54
C GLU A 136 -18.49 -11.14 -10.48
N ILE A 137 -18.74 -9.83 -10.39
CA ILE A 137 -18.13 -8.85 -11.29
C ILE A 137 -16.63 -8.69 -11.02
N VAL A 138 -16.22 -8.62 -9.75
CA VAL A 138 -14.81 -8.35 -9.41
C VAL A 138 -13.94 -9.61 -9.31
N MET A 139 -14.54 -10.82 -9.32
CA MET A 139 -13.79 -12.09 -9.26
C MET A 139 -12.93 -12.36 -10.49
N CYS A 140 -13.21 -11.70 -11.62
CA CYS A 140 -12.38 -11.75 -12.81
C CYS A 140 -11.10 -10.91 -12.71
N LEU A 141 -10.89 -10.15 -11.63
CA LEU A 141 -9.69 -9.34 -11.43
C LEU A 141 -8.64 -10.14 -10.64
N ASP A 142 -7.39 -10.12 -11.12
CA ASP A 142 -6.27 -10.86 -10.50
C ASP A 142 -6.09 -10.57 -8.99
N GLU A 143 -6.41 -9.34 -8.59
CA GLU A 143 -6.29 -8.86 -7.20
C GLU A 143 -7.62 -8.95 -6.41
N TYR A 144 -8.55 -9.80 -6.84
CA TYR A 144 -9.89 -9.98 -6.26
C TYR A 144 -9.90 -9.98 -4.72
N ARG A 145 -9.02 -10.78 -4.08
CA ARG A 145 -8.99 -10.93 -2.61
C ARG A 145 -8.76 -9.60 -1.89
N GLU A 146 -7.97 -8.71 -2.46
CA GLU A 146 -7.72 -7.40 -1.88
C GLU A 146 -8.84 -6.42 -2.21
N ILE A 147 -9.36 -6.47 -3.44
CA ILE A 147 -10.46 -5.63 -3.92
C ILE A 147 -11.70 -5.76 -3.02
N LYS A 148 -11.96 -6.95 -2.46
CA LYS A 148 -13.07 -7.16 -1.50
C LYS A 148 -13.00 -6.24 -0.28
N ASN A 149 -11.80 -5.82 0.14
CA ASN A 149 -11.63 -4.93 1.28
C ASN A 149 -12.05 -3.48 0.98
N TYR A 150 -12.22 -3.13 -0.30
CA TYR A 150 -12.54 -1.77 -0.74
C TYR A 150 -13.94 -1.65 -1.33
N LYS A 151 -14.85 -2.59 -1.00
CA LYS A 151 -16.21 -2.68 -1.58
C LYS A 151 -16.96 -1.34 -1.52
N ASN A 152 -16.92 -0.65 -0.38
CA ASN A 152 -17.64 0.61 -0.19
C ASN A 152 -17.04 1.74 -1.04
N GLU A 153 -15.71 1.88 -1.07
CA GLU A 153 -15.04 2.86 -1.92
C GLU A 153 -15.33 2.60 -3.40
N ILE A 154 -15.37 1.34 -3.81
CA ILE A 154 -15.69 0.92 -5.18
C ILE A 154 -17.11 1.31 -5.55
N TYR A 155 -18.11 1.03 -4.70
CA TYR A 155 -19.50 1.45 -4.95
C TYR A 155 -19.63 2.97 -5.09
N ASN A 156 -19.04 3.73 -4.17
CA ASN A 156 -19.11 5.19 -4.22
C ASN A 156 -18.45 5.75 -5.49
N LYS A 157 -17.32 5.17 -5.90
CA LYS A 157 -16.64 5.56 -7.13
C LYS A 157 -17.45 5.14 -8.37
N ALA A 158 -18.08 3.96 -8.35
CA ALA A 158 -18.92 3.46 -9.43
C ALA A 158 -20.18 4.33 -9.63
N ARG A 159 -20.84 4.77 -8.55
CA ARG A 159 -21.93 5.76 -8.59
C ARG A 159 -21.50 7.02 -9.33
N LYS A 160 -20.34 7.56 -8.96
CA LYS A 160 -19.78 8.75 -9.62
C LYS A 160 -19.51 8.50 -11.11
N ILE A 161 -18.94 7.35 -11.48
CA ILE A 161 -18.69 6.98 -12.88
C ILE A 161 -19.99 6.85 -13.67
N LEU A 162 -21.02 6.21 -13.11
CA LEU A 162 -22.35 6.09 -13.72
C LEU A 162 -22.99 7.45 -14.00
N LYS A 163 -22.88 8.37 -13.05
CA LYS A 163 -23.34 9.74 -13.21
C LYS A 163 -22.54 10.50 -14.28
N ASP A 164 -21.22 10.50 -14.16
CA ASP A 164 -20.34 11.36 -14.97
C ASP A 164 -20.19 10.84 -16.42
N ARG A 165 -20.15 9.52 -16.63
CA ARG A 165 -19.92 8.92 -17.97
C ARG A 165 -21.18 8.44 -18.67
N TYR A 166 -22.15 7.92 -17.93
CA TYR A 166 -23.34 7.27 -18.50
C TYR A 166 -24.62 8.08 -18.27
N GLY A 167 -24.55 9.23 -17.59
CA GLY A 167 -25.68 10.13 -17.37
C GLY A 167 -26.75 9.58 -16.43
N ILE A 168 -26.45 8.53 -15.67
CA ILE A 168 -27.40 7.93 -14.73
C ILE A 168 -27.50 8.82 -13.50
N LYS A 169 -28.70 9.35 -13.23
CA LYS A 169 -28.97 10.13 -12.02
C LYS A 169 -29.19 9.19 -10.83
N ASP A 170 -28.87 9.67 -9.63
CA ASP A 170 -29.22 8.96 -8.40
C ASP A 170 -30.73 8.67 -8.44
N LEU A 171 -31.10 7.38 -8.29
CA LEU A 171 -32.50 6.99 -8.14
C LEU A 171 -32.97 7.54 -6.79
N ILE A 172 -33.64 8.69 -6.81
CA ILE A 172 -34.42 9.16 -5.66
C ILE A 172 -35.63 8.24 -5.59
N VAL A 173 -35.53 7.21 -4.77
CA VAL A 173 -36.68 6.41 -4.38
C VAL A 173 -37.35 7.19 -3.24
N ASN A 174 -38.47 7.84 -3.54
CA ASN A 174 -39.41 8.35 -2.54
C ASN A 174 -40.13 7.18 -1.86
#